data_AF-A0AAE3YDM6-F1
#
_entry.id   AF-A0AAE3YDM6-F1
#
_cell.length_a   1.000
_cell.length_b   1.000
_cell.length_c   1.000
_cell.angle_alpha   90.00
_cell.angle_beta   90.00
_cell.angle_gamma   90.00
#
_symmetry.space_group_name_H-M   'P 1'
#
loop_
_entity.id
_entity.type
_entity.pdbx_description
1 polymer ?
#
loop_
_entity_poly.entity_id
_entity_poly.type
_entity_poly.pdbx_seq_one_letter_code
_entity_poly.pdbx_strand_id
1 'polypeptide(L)'
;MHLTEDLSKIENIQAIALGGSHATGRANKSSDIDLGIYYYEKEPFSIEMIKEIVRKYSINDDSVVVGFYEWGPWINGGAWIYTQTGKIDILYRNINQVENTITEAQSGKWENHYEQQPPYGFTTMTYLAECVSCVPLIDPKQILHRLKQTSATYPQALKASVINTALWSAEFTLAHAHGFAMQKDMYNLLGCFTRALKSITEALFALNSIYPISDKYAVQLLSNTAMVPANLEEKVNAILEVDLAAAEKNVVFIKNLFAEVVALTNGLYHPKFNFKEKIGPSHLMHQPNFSNFPVLETDRLILRRLSLNDAEEIYQLRSDIEVAALTGRTPCASIDEAIAYIGKIDRMINKNECIFWAVSHQENPALIGVACLWNFDTTKGVVEIGYELLEKFQGKGIMGEVIVRILKYAFDVMGVETIIAFPSGDNPSSVSLLKKLGFEQAPVHFKNTHINVPNMLTYILSRPT
;
A
#
# COMPACT_ATOMS: atom_id res chain seq x y z
N MET A 1 39.09 -21.22 -6.64
CA MET A 1 39.85 -21.62 -7.84
C MET A 1 40.03 -23.14 -7.86
N HIS A 2 40.68 -23.76 -6.86
CA HIS A 2 40.90 -25.21 -6.82
C HIS A 2 39.65 -26.10 -6.88
N LEU A 3 38.57 -25.75 -6.15
CA LEU A 3 37.32 -26.51 -6.19
C LEU A 3 36.74 -26.59 -7.62
N THR A 4 36.68 -25.45 -8.32
CA THR A 4 36.17 -25.37 -9.69
C THR A 4 37.02 -26.18 -10.67
N GLU A 5 38.35 -26.16 -10.50
CA GLU A 5 39.27 -26.97 -11.31
C GLU A 5 39.02 -28.47 -11.10
N ASP A 6 38.82 -28.93 -9.87
CA ASP A 6 38.54 -30.35 -9.61
C ASP A 6 37.16 -30.77 -10.12
N LEU A 7 36.14 -29.92 -9.95
CA LEU A 7 34.82 -30.15 -10.54
C LEU A 7 34.91 -30.26 -12.07
N SER A 8 35.72 -29.42 -12.72
CA SER A 8 35.86 -29.43 -14.18
C SER A 8 36.47 -30.72 -14.76
N LYS A 9 37.08 -31.57 -13.92
CA LYS A 9 37.65 -32.87 -14.31
C LYS A 9 36.62 -34.00 -14.26
N ILE A 10 35.45 -33.79 -13.66
CA ILE A 10 34.39 -34.79 -13.62
C ILE A 10 33.79 -34.92 -15.03
N GLU A 11 33.77 -36.15 -15.54
CA GLU A 11 33.14 -36.46 -16.82
C GLU A 11 31.67 -36.03 -16.83
N ASN A 12 31.22 -35.54 -17.98
CA ASN A 12 29.87 -35.03 -18.24
C ASN A 12 29.46 -33.70 -17.58
N ILE A 13 30.32 -33.07 -16.77
CA ILE A 13 30.14 -31.64 -16.44
C ILE A 13 30.52 -30.80 -17.66
N GLN A 14 29.55 -30.08 -18.22
CA GLN A 14 29.71 -29.35 -19.48
C GLN A 14 30.12 -27.89 -19.27
N ALA A 15 29.68 -27.29 -18.15
CA ALA A 15 30.04 -25.93 -17.78
C ALA A 15 29.89 -25.71 -16.27
N ILE A 16 30.61 -24.72 -15.73
CA ILE A 16 30.52 -24.28 -14.35
C ILE A 16 30.37 -22.76 -14.33
N ALA A 17 29.39 -22.26 -13.58
CA ALA A 17 29.10 -20.85 -13.44
C ALA A 17 29.13 -20.41 -11.97
N LEU A 18 29.59 -19.19 -11.72
CA LEU A 18 29.32 -18.48 -10.47
C LEU A 18 27.94 -17.83 -10.57
N GLY A 19 27.12 -18.00 -9.53
CA GLY A 19 25.76 -17.48 -9.43
C GLY A 19 25.56 -16.51 -8.27
N GLY A 20 24.29 -16.24 -8.00
CA GLY A 20 23.83 -15.54 -6.80
C GLY A 20 24.43 -14.15 -6.56
N SER A 21 24.66 -13.83 -5.29
CA SER A 21 25.07 -12.49 -4.87
C SER A 21 26.47 -12.12 -5.37
N HIS A 22 27.37 -13.09 -5.49
CA HIS A 22 28.72 -12.86 -6.00
C HIS A 22 28.72 -12.56 -7.51
N ALA A 23 27.93 -13.29 -8.30
CA ALA A 23 27.80 -13.03 -9.74
C ALA A 23 27.14 -11.67 -10.04
N THR A 24 26.23 -11.24 -9.18
CA THR A 24 25.49 -9.96 -9.33
C THR A 24 26.21 -8.75 -8.73
N GLY A 25 27.37 -8.94 -8.07
CA GLY A 25 28.11 -7.88 -7.39
C GLY A 25 27.45 -7.36 -6.10
N ARG A 26 26.49 -8.11 -5.54
CA ARG A 26 25.74 -7.75 -4.32
C ARG A 26 26.17 -8.52 -3.07
N ALA A 27 27.23 -9.33 -3.19
CA ALA A 27 27.74 -10.12 -2.08
C ALA A 27 28.24 -9.23 -0.92
N ASN A 28 27.98 -9.71 0.30
CA ASN A 28 28.50 -9.16 1.55
C ASN A 28 29.31 -10.23 2.30
N LYS A 29 29.84 -9.90 3.49
CA LYS A 29 30.69 -10.82 4.26
C LYS A 29 30.01 -12.11 4.71
N SER A 30 28.68 -12.15 4.74
CA SER A 30 27.89 -13.33 5.13
C SER A 30 27.25 -14.02 3.92
N SER A 31 27.66 -13.68 2.70
CA SER A 31 27.10 -14.28 1.49
C SER A 31 27.75 -15.63 1.20
N ASP A 32 26.92 -16.59 0.84
CA ASP A 32 27.36 -17.90 0.35
C ASP A 32 27.86 -17.77 -1.10
N ILE A 33 28.78 -18.65 -1.50
CA ILE A 33 29.22 -18.75 -2.89
C ILE A 33 28.32 -19.76 -3.62
N ASP A 34 27.55 -19.29 -4.59
CA ASP A 34 26.70 -20.15 -5.42
C ASP A 34 27.45 -20.61 -6.68
N LEU A 35 27.58 -21.92 -6.90
CA LEU A 35 28.16 -22.54 -8.09
C LEU A 35 27.12 -23.38 -8.83
N GLY A 36 26.83 -23.03 -10.08
CA GLY A 36 26.01 -23.87 -10.96
C GLY A 36 26.89 -24.84 -11.76
N ILE A 37 26.62 -26.14 -11.69
CA ILE A 37 27.24 -27.15 -12.58
C ILE A 37 26.22 -27.66 -13.59
N TYR A 38 26.59 -27.58 -14.86
CA TYR A 38 25.68 -27.82 -15.98
C TYR A 38 25.98 -29.15 -16.66
N TYR A 39 24.94 -29.93 -16.94
CA TYR A 39 25.02 -31.26 -17.53
C TYR A 39 23.86 -31.52 -18.50
N TYR A 40 24.01 -32.50 -19.39
CA TYR A 40 22.92 -32.97 -20.25
C TYR A 40 22.20 -34.14 -19.61
N GLU A 41 20.88 -34.19 -19.73
CA GLU A 41 20.06 -35.19 -19.03
C GLU A 41 20.43 -36.65 -19.39
N LYS A 42 20.79 -36.89 -20.66
CA LYS A 42 21.19 -38.22 -21.16
C LYS A 42 22.62 -38.60 -20.79
N GLU A 43 23.40 -37.66 -20.28
CA GLU A 43 24.80 -37.81 -19.91
C GLU A 43 25.01 -37.21 -18.51
N PRO A 44 24.47 -37.82 -17.44
CA PRO A 44 24.67 -37.32 -16.08
C PRO A 44 26.13 -37.54 -15.64
N PHE A 45 26.62 -36.65 -14.77
CA PHE A 45 27.89 -36.86 -14.06
C PHE A 45 27.72 -37.76 -12.83
N SER A 46 28.84 -38.24 -12.28
CA SER A 46 28.84 -39.10 -11.09
C SER A 46 28.61 -38.31 -9.80
N ILE A 47 27.51 -38.61 -9.09
CA ILE A 47 27.24 -38.06 -7.74
C ILE A 47 28.31 -38.51 -6.73
N GLU A 48 28.88 -39.71 -6.88
CA GLU A 48 29.94 -40.18 -5.99
C GLU A 48 31.23 -39.36 -6.15
N MET A 49 31.56 -38.92 -7.37
CA MET A 49 32.69 -38.01 -7.59
C MET A 49 32.43 -36.63 -6.95
N ILE A 50 31.19 -36.14 -6.98
CA ILE A 50 30.84 -34.91 -6.24
C ILE A 50 31.05 -35.12 -4.74
N LYS A 51 30.60 -36.25 -4.17
CA LYS A 51 30.83 -36.57 -2.75
C LYS A 51 32.32 -36.62 -2.40
N GLU A 52 33.16 -37.19 -3.24
CA GLU A 52 34.62 -37.21 -3.04
C GLU A 52 35.22 -35.80 -3.02
N ILE A 53 34.83 -34.95 -3.98
CA ILE A 53 35.28 -33.55 -4.01
C ILE A 53 34.77 -32.79 -2.78
N VAL A 54 33.49 -32.95 -2.42
CA VAL A 54 32.92 -32.28 -1.24
C VAL A 54 33.70 -32.68 0.02
N ARG A 55 33.90 -33.99 0.26
CA ARG A 55 34.71 -34.48 1.40
C ARG A 55 36.12 -33.88 1.44
N LYS A 56 36.74 -33.65 0.28
CA LYS A 56 38.08 -33.05 0.20
C LYS A 56 38.11 -31.60 0.68
N TYR A 57 37.05 -30.82 0.46
CA TYR A 57 37.00 -29.38 0.77
C TYR A 57 36.22 -29.03 2.04
N SER A 58 35.40 -29.96 2.53
CA SER A 58 34.64 -29.81 3.76
C SER A 58 35.55 -29.76 4.99
N ILE A 59 35.25 -28.86 5.92
CA ILE A 59 35.93 -28.77 7.22
C ILE A 59 35.25 -29.60 8.32
N ASN A 60 34.04 -30.09 8.05
CA ASN A 60 33.20 -30.84 8.98
C ASN A 60 32.24 -31.78 8.23
N ASP A 61 31.53 -32.61 8.99
CA ASP A 61 30.55 -33.57 8.46
C ASP A 61 29.16 -32.94 8.19
N ASP A 62 29.00 -31.63 8.38
CA ASP A 62 27.74 -30.93 8.13
C ASP A 62 27.47 -30.71 6.63
N SER A 63 28.46 -30.99 5.78
CA SER A 63 28.31 -30.84 4.34
C SER A 63 27.41 -31.94 3.77
N VAL A 64 26.46 -31.55 2.93
CA VAL A 64 25.44 -32.44 2.38
C VAL A 64 25.59 -32.50 0.87
N VAL A 65 25.51 -33.70 0.30
CA VAL A 65 25.40 -33.90 -1.15
C VAL A 65 24.13 -34.66 -1.43
N VAL A 66 23.36 -34.14 -2.39
CA VAL A 66 22.04 -34.64 -2.75
C VAL A 66 22.05 -35.08 -4.21
N GLY A 67 21.29 -36.14 -4.50
CA GLY A 67 21.21 -36.74 -5.84
C GLY A 67 20.43 -35.88 -6.84
N PHE A 68 20.33 -36.37 -8.07
CA PHE A 68 19.58 -35.67 -9.11
C PHE A 68 18.09 -35.56 -8.76
N TYR A 69 17.55 -34.34 -8.82
CA TYR A 69 16.16 -33.95 -8.55
C TYR A 69 15.63 -34.25 -7.14
N GLU A 70 16.47 -34.69 -6.20
CA GLU A 70 16.07 -34.94 -4.81
C GLU A 70 15.72 -33.64 -4.05
N TRP A 71 16.24 -32.48 -4.49
CA TRP A 71 15.83 -31.16 -3.98
C TRP A 71 14.56 -30.62 -4.64
N GLY A 72 14.04 -31.28 -5.69
CA GLY A 72 12.83 -30.93 -6.42
C GLY A 72 13.08 -30.54 -7.88
N PRO A 73 12.02 -30.18 -8.62
CA PRO A 73 12.08 -30.05 -10.08
C PRO A 73 12.89 -28.85 -10.60
N TRP A 74 13.04 -27.77 -9.83
CA TRP A 74 13.75 -26.55 -10.27
C TRP A 74 15.17 -26.44 -9.77
N ILE A 75 15.57 -27.27 -8.82
CA ILE A 75 16.95 -27.38 -8.40
C ILE A 75 17.27 -28.85 -8.48
N ASN A 76 17.98 -29.25 -9.54
CA ASN A 76 18.12 -30.65 -9.93
C ASN A 76 19.03 -31.46 -9.00
N GLY A 77 19.23 -31.04 -7.76
CA GLY A 77 20.22 -31.56 -6.81
C GLY A 77 21.34 -30.56 -6.56
N GLY A 78 22.30 -30.97 -5.74
CA GLY A 78 23.40 -30.10 -5.35
C GLY A 78 24.18 -30.55 -4.15
N ALA A 79 24.97 -29.63 -3.61
CA ALA A 79 25.68 -29.81 -2.36
C ALA A 79 25.77 -28.51 -1.55
N TRP A 80 25.69 -28.64 -0.23
CA TRP A 80 26.09 -27.58 0.71
C TRP A 80 27.45 -27.95 1.28
N ILE A 81 28.43 -27.07 1.13
CA ILE A 81 29.81 -27.30 1.55
C ILE A 81 30.22 -26.22 2.53
N TYR A 82 30.72 -26.64 3.70
CA TYR A 82 31.34 -25.74 4.66
C TYR A 82 32.86 -25.80 4.50
N THR A 83 33.46 -24.68 4.08
CA THR A 83 34.91 -24.55 3.88
C THR A 83 35.53 -23.60 4.90
N GLN A 84 36.86 -23.56 4.98
CA GLN A 84 37.57 -22.59 5.83
C GLN A 84 37.24 -21.13 5.48
N THR A 85 36.83 -20.86 4.24
CA THR A 85 36.56 -19.51 3.71
C THR A 85 35.08 -19.14 3.69
N GLY A 86 34.18 -20.05 4.09
CA GLY A 86 32.73 -19.84 4.07
C GLY A 86 31.96 -20.99 3.44
N LYS A 87 30.65 -20.79 3.30
CA LYS A 87 29.71 -21.76 2.72
C LYS A 87 29.67 -21.63 1.19
N ILE A 88 29.60 -22.79 0.53
CA ILE A 88 29.49 -22.91 -0.92
C ILE A 88 28.26 -23.79 -1.23
N ASP A 89 27.40 -23.28 -2.10
CA ASP A 89 26.20 -23.97 -2.57
C ASP A 89 26.45 -24.41 -4.02
N ILE A 90 26.58 -25.72 -4.25
CA ILE A 90 26.64 -26.29 -5.59
C ILE A 90 25.22 -26.62 -6.03
N LEU A 91 24.80 -26.13 -7.18
CA LEU A 91 23.48 -26.36 -7.76
C LEU A 91 23.65 -27.11 -9.08
N TYR A 92 22.94 -28.24 -9.23
CA TYR A 92 22.93 -28.97 -10.49
C TYR A 92 21.93 -28.33 -11.45
N ARG A 93 22.32 -28.23 -12.73
CA ARG A 93 21.53 -27.60 -13.79
C ARG A 93 21.49 -28.50 -15.04
N ASN A 94 20.30 -29.06 -15.31
CA ASN A 94 20.02 -29.77 -16.54
C ASN A 94 19.90 -28.76 -17.70
N ILE A 95 20.85 -28.80 -18.63
CA ILE A 95 20.89 -27.90 -19.78
C ILE A 95 19.62 -28.03 -20.62
N ASN A 96 19.12 -29.25 -20.83
CA ASN A 96 17.92 -29.49 -21.63
C ASN A 96 16.68 -28.82 -21.01
N GLN A 97 16.55 -28.88 -19.69
CA GLN A 97 15.48 -28.20 -18.97
C GLN A 97 15.61 -26.67 -19.12
N VAL A 98 16.80 -26.12 -18.89
CA VAL A 98 17.04 -24.67 -19.02
C VAL A 98 16.72 -24.16 -20.43
N GLU A 99 17.16 -24.87 -21.47
CA GLU A 99 16.87 -24.52 -22.88
C GLU A 99 15.37 -24.58 -23.19
N ASN A 100 14.68 -25.61 -22.70
CA ASN A 100 13.24 -25.73 -22.87
C ASN A 100 12.50 -24.60 -22.14
N THR A 101 12.88 -24.29 -20.90
CA THR A 101 12.30 -23.19 -20.11
C THR A 101 12.47 -21.84 -20.83
N ILE A 102 13.65 -21.57 -21.42
CA ILE A 102 13.88 -20.35 -22.20
C ILE A 102 12.97 -20.33 -23.45
N THR A 103 12.87 -21.44 -24.17
CA THR A 103 12.04 -21.55 -25.38
C THR A 103 10.56 -21.34 -25.05
N GLU A 104 10.06 -21.93 -23.97
CA GLU A 104 8.69 -21.75 -23.50
C GLU A 104 8.42 -20.31 -23.07
N ALA A 105 9.36 -19.71 -22.32
CA ALA A 105 9.29 -18.31 -21.92
C ALA A 105 9.20 -17.37 -23.13
N GLN A 106 9.96 -17.63 -24.20
CA GLN A 106 9.87 -16.85 -25.45
C GLN A 106 8.46 -16.90 -26.07
N SER A 107 7.74 -18.02 -25.92
CA SER A 107 6.35 -18.17 -26.36
C SER A 107 5.30 -17.63 -25.36
N GLY A 108 5.75 -17.05 -24.24
CA GLY A 108 4.88 -16.50 -23.19
C GLY A 108 4.37 -17.52 -22.17
N LYS A 109 4.84 -18.77 -22.24
CA LYS A 109 4.55 -19.79 -21.25
C LYS A 109 5.44 -19.60 -20.04
N TRP A 110 4.84 -19.68 -18.86
CA TRP A 110 5.56 -19.63 -17.60
C TRP A 110 4.80 -20.40 -16.54
N GLU A 111 5.54 -20.80 -15.51
CA GLU A 111 5.02 -21.56 -14.38
C GLU A 111 5.64 -21.07 -13.06
N ASN A 112 4.93 -21.35 -11.97
CA ASN A 112 5.33 -21.06 -10.61
C ASN A 112 5.16 -22.31 -9.75
N HIS A 113 6.26 -22.83 -9.22
CA HIS A 113 6.33 -24.02 -8.37
C HIS A 113 6.49 -23.59 -6.92
N TYR A 114 5.35 -23.22 -6.33
CA TYR A 114 5.26 -22.61 -5.00
C TYR A 114 5.75 -23.51 -3.85
N GLU A 115 5.56 -24.82 -3.96
CA GLU A 115 5.85 -25.77 -2.86
C GLU A 115 7.36 -26.02 -2.64
N GLN A 116 8.21 -25.64 -3.59
CA GLN A 116 9.66 -25.77 -3.45
C GLN A 116 10.23 -24.48 -2.86
N GLN A 117 11.12 -24.53 -1.86
CA GLN A 117 11.70 -23.31 -1.25
C GLN A 117 12.52 -22.51 -2.27
N PRO A 118 12.54 -21.16 -2.27
CA PRO A 118 12.32 -20.19 -1.17
C PRO A 118 10.82 -19.85 -0.90
N PRO A 119 10.44 -18.88 -0.03
CA PRO A 119 9.05 -18.69 0.43
C PRO A 119 7.96 -18.59 -0.64
N TYR A 120 8.30 -18.15 -1.85
CA TYR A 120 7.36 -18.04 -2.98
C TYR A 120 7.64 -19.04 -4.11
N GLY A 121 8.62 -19.90 -3.88
CA GLY A 121 9.12 -20.93 -4.77
C GLY A 121 9.84 -20.46 -6.01
N PHE A 122 9.92 -21.36 -6.98
CA PHE A 122 10.65 -21.13 -8.22
C PHE A 122 9.71 -20.83 -9.37
N THR A 123 10.13 -19.92 -10.22
CA THR A 123 9.39 -19.57 -11.43
C THR A 123 10.26 -19.79 -12.65
N THR A 124 9.63 -19.86 -13.82
CA THR A 124 10.33 -19.75 -15.11
C THR A 124 11.36 -18.62 -15.08
N MET A 125 11.01 -17.46 -14.50
CA MET A 125 11.89 -16.29 -14.44
C MET A 125 13.17 -16.53 -13.64
N THR A 126 13.19 -17.45 -12.67
CA THR A 126 14.40 -17.80 -11.90
C THR A 126 15.51 -18.29 -12.83
N TYR A 127 15.22 -19.22 -13.75
CA TYR A 127 16.22 -19.74 -14.68
C TYR A 127 16.70 -18.68 -15.68
N LEU A 128 15.80 -17.84 -16.18
CA LEU A 128 16.19 -16.74 -17.06
C LEU A 128 17.08 -15.73 -16.30
N ALA A 129 16.73 -15.41 -15.06
CA ALA A 129 17.51 -14.53 -14.20
C ALA A 129 18.91 -15.10 -13.95
N GLU A 130 19.02 -16.39 -13.62
CA GLU A 130 20.29 -17.09 -13.43
C GLU A 130 21.15 -17.08 -14.71
N CYS A 131 20.56 -17.38 -15.88
CA CYS A 131 21.28 -17.35 -17.15
C CYS A 131 21.85 -15.96 -17.47
N VAL A 132 21.07 -14.90 -17.23
CA VAL A 132 21.51 -13.53 -17.49
C VAL A 132 22.54 -13.06 -16.47
N SER A 133 22.39 -13.45 -15.20
CA SER A 133 23.23 -12.96 -14.10
C SER A 133 24.54 -13.73 -13.90
N CYS A 134 24.61 -14.99 -14.35
CA CYS A 134 25.77 -15.84 -14.05
C CYS A 134 27.07 -15.34 -14.70
N VAL A 135 28.19 -15.71 -14.06
CA VAL A 135 29.55 -15.51 -14.57
C VAL A 135 30.13 -16.89 -14.91
N PRO A 136 30.35 -17.20 -16.20
CA PRO A 136 30.99 -18.44 -16.62
C PRO A 136 32.40 -18.55 -16.01
N LEU A 137 32.67 -19.63 -15.30
CA LEU A 137 34.00 -19.97 -14.79
C LEU A 137 34.71 -20.97 -15.71
N ILE A 138 33.95 -21.97 -16.18
CA ILE A 138 34.39 -22.99 -17.14
C ILE A 138 33.27 -23.16 -18.16
N ASP A 139 33.52 -22.86 -19.44
CA ASP A 139 32.51 -22.99 -20.51
C ASP A 139 33.16 -23.29 -21.88
N PRO A 140 33.85 -24.43 -22.04
CA PRO A 140 34.63 -24.72 -23.24
C PRO A 140 33.77 -24.81 -24.52
N LYS A 141 32.49 -25.17 -24.37
CA LYS A 141 31.52 -25.32 -25.46
C LYS A 141 30.64 -24.07 -25.65
N GLN A 142 30.89 -22.98 -24.92
CA GLN A 142 30.14 -21.71 -24.99
C GLN A 142 28.63 -21.89 -24.73
N ILE A 143 28.26 -22.85 -23.87
CA ILE A 143 26.89 -23.17 -23.51
C ILE A 143 26.29 -22.02 -22.69
N LEU A 144 26.98 -21.60 -21.63
CA LEU A 144 26.50 -20.51 -20.76
C LEU A 144 26.45 -19.20 -21.52
N HIS A 145 27.45 -18.94 -22.36
CA HIS A 145 27.45 -17.78 -23.25
C HIS A 145 26.19 -17.74 -24.14
N ARG A 146 25.84 -18.86 -24.78
CA ARG A 146 24.62 -18.96 -25.62
C ARG A 146 23.33 -18.80 -24.81
N LEU A 147 23.23 -19.43 -23.63
CA LEU A 147 22.05 -19.32 -22.77
C LEU A 147 21.83 -17.87 -22.31
N LYS A 148 22.92 -17.17 -21.94
CA LYS A 148 22.93 -15.76 -21.56
C LYS A 148 22.48 -14.87 -22.71
N GLN A 149 23.00 -15.09 -23.93
CA GLN A 149 22.57 -14.35 -25.12
C GLN A 149 21.07 -14.56 -25.43
N THR A 150 20.60 -15.80 -25.34
CA THR A 150 19.21 -16.15 -25.66
C THR A 150 18.22 -15.58 -24.64
N SER A 151 18.67 -15.37 -23.40
CA SER A 151 17.86 -14.82 -22.30
C SER A 151 18.06 -13.32 -22.07
N ALA A 152 18.94 -12.65 -22.83
CA ALA A 152 19.35 -11.28 -22.55
C ALA A 152 18.21 -10.25 -22.66
N THR A 153 17.20 -10.54 -23.49
CA THR A 153 16.04 -9.66 -23.71
C THR A 153 14.80 -10.28 -23.11
N TYR A 154 14.09 -9.51 -22.27
CA TYR A 154 12.82 -9.93 -21.67
C TYR A 154 11.73 -10.13 -22.77
N PRO A 155 11.22 -11.35 -22.99
CA PRO A 155 10.24 -11.60 -24.05
C PRO A 155 8.93 -10.85 -23.81
N GLN A 156 8.40 -10.19 -24.85
CA GLN A 156 7.14 -9.44 -24.74
C GLN A 156 5.93 -10.35 -24.49
N ALA A 157 5.93 -11.56 -25.08
CA ALA A 157 4.90 -12.56 -24.82
C ALA A 157 4.89 -13.00 -23.34
N LEU A 158 6.08 -13.21 -22.76
CA LEU A 158 6.25 -13.50 -21.33
C LEU A 158 5.72 -12.37 -20.46
N LYS A 159 6.11 -11.12 -20.79
CA LYS A 159 5.67 -9.93 -20.07
C LYS A 159 4.14 -9.84 -20.00
N ALA A 160 3.49 -9.96 -21.15
CA ALA A 160 2.03 -9.91 -21.23
C ALA A 160 1.37 -11.03 -20.42
N SER A 161 1.89 -12.27 -20.53
CA SER A 161 1.38 -13.44 -19.80
C SER A 161 1.54 -13.30 -18.29
N VAL A 162 2.74 -12.93 -17.82
CA VAL A 162 3.02 -12.76 -16.38
C VAL A 162 2.13 -11.66 -15.78
N ILE A 163 2.04 -10.49 -16.43
CA ILE A 163 1.17 -9.40 -15.95
C ILE A 163 -0.28 -9.87 -15.83
N ASN A 164 -0.80 -10.53 -16.88
CA ASN A 164 -2.19 -10.97 -16.89
C ASN A 164 -2.48 -12.03 -15.83
N THR A 165 -1.66 -13.07 -15.75
CA THR A 165 -1.86 -14.18 -14.80
C THR A 165 -1.62 -13.73 -13.36
N ALA A 166 -0.60 -12.91 -13.11
CA ALA A 166 -0.28 -12.44 -11.77
C ALA A 166 -1.33 -11.44 -11.25
N LEU A 167 -1.74 -10.45 -12.06
CA LEU A 167 -2.79 -9.52 -11.63
C LEU A 167 -4.15 -10.22 -11.51
N TRP A 168 -4.47 -11.21 -12.33
CA TRP A 168 -5.64 -12.06 -12.12
C TRP A 168 -5.57 -12.82 -10.79
N SER A 169 -4.43 -13.42 -10.47
CA SER A 169 -4.23 -14.12 -9.19
C SER A 169 -4.40 -13.16 -8.00
N ALA A 170 -3.82 -11.96 -8.08
CA ALA A 170 -3.98 -10.92 -7.06
C ALA A 170 -5.46 -10.52 -6.92
N GLU A 171 -6.12 -10.20 -8.03
CA GLU A 171 -7.52 -9.79 -8.06
C GLU A 171 -8.42 -10.87 -7.46
N PHE A 172 -8.34 -12.10 -7.96
CA PHE A 172 -9.17 -13.19 -7.47
C PHE A 172 -8.96 -13.44 -5.97
N THR A 173 -7.72 -13.36 -5.49
CA THR A 173 -7.40 -13.48 -4.06
C THR A 173 -8.03 -12.35 -3.23
N LEU A 174 -7.92 -11.11 -3.71
CA LEU A 174 -8.45 -9.92 -3.01
C LEU A 174 -9.98 -9.87 -2.97
N ALA A 175 -10.67 -10.55 -3.89
CA ALA A 175 -12.12 -10.69 -3.85
C ALA A 175 -12.61 -11.43 -2.58
N HIS A 176 -11.77 -12.28 -1.98
CA HIS A 176 -12.09 -13.03 -0.76
C HIS A 176 -11.58 -12.38 0.53
N ALA A 177 -10.56 -11.53 0.45
CA ALA A 177 -9.86 -10.97 1.61
C ALA A 177 -10.79 -10.24 2.60
N HIS A 178 -11.78 -9.48 2.10
CA HIS A 178 -12.73 -8.76 2.97
C HIS A 178 -13.57 -9.72 3.83
N GLY A 179 -14.00 -10.87 3.28
CA GLY A 179 -14.77 -11.86 4.02
C GLY A 179 -13.99 -12.45 5.20
N PHE A 180 -12.69 -12.69 5.03
CA PHE A 180 -11.83 -13.16 6.12
C PHE A 180 -11.59 -12.08 7.18
N ALA A 181 -11.43 -10.81 6.76
CA ALA A 181 -11.30 -9.69 7.68
C ALA A 181 -12.54 -9.53 8.58
N MET A 182 -13.75 -9.55 8.01
CA MET A 182 -15.01 -9.48 8.77
C MET A 182 -15.17 -10.63 9.77
N GLN A 183 -14.70 -11.83 9.40
CA GLN A 183 -14.75 -13.02 10.25
C GLN A 183 -13.61 -13.06 11.28
N LYS A 184 -12.70 -12.08 11.28
CA LYS A 184 -11.49 -12.06 12.12
C LYS A 184 -10.60 -13.29 11.91
N ASP A 185 -10.63 -13.85 10.71
CA ASP A 185 -9.81 -15.00 10.30
C ASP A 185 -8.45 -14.50 9.81
N MET A 186 -7.57 -14.23 10.77
CA MET A 186 -6.24 -13.68 10.52
C MET A 186 -5.36 -14.61 9.69
N TYR A 187 -5.51 -15.93 9.85
CA TYR A 187 -4.72 -16.90 9.09
C TYR A 187 -5.01 -16.79 7.60
N ASN A 188 -6.29 -16.84 7.20
CA ASN A 188 -6.66 -16.74 5.80
C ASN A 188 -6.49 -15.32 5.25
N LEU A 189 -6.68 -14.28 6.07
CA LEU A 189 -6.42 -12.90 5.67
C LEU A 189 -4.94 -12.65 5.33
N LEU A 190 -4.02 -13.04 6.22
CA LEU A 190 -2.59 -12.89 5.99
C LEU A 190 -2.11 -13.76 4.83
N GLY A 191 -2.71 -14.95 4.64
CA GLY A 191 -2.51 -15.77 3.45
C GLY A 191 -2.91 -15.05 2.16
N CYS A 192 -4.06 -14.36 2.17
CA CYS A 192 -4.50 -13.53 1.04
C CYS A 192 -3.53 -12.37 0.76
N PHE A 193 -3.09 -11.66 1.79
CA PHE A 193 -2.14 -10.53 1.63
C PHE A 193 -0.81 -11.00 1.06
N THR A 194 -0.24 -12.06 1.62
CA THR A 194 1.04 -12.61 1.16
C THR A 194 0.95 -13.05 -0.31
N ARG A 195 -0.10 -13.79 -0.66
CA ARG A 195 -0.33 -14.26 -2.04
C ARG A 195 -0.57 -13.12 -3.04
N ALA A 196 -1.38 -12.14 -2.65
CA ALA A 196 -1.66 -10.98 -3.50
C ALA A 196 -0.41 -10.11 -3.69
N LEU A 197 0.37 -9.85 -2.63
CA LEU A 197 1.61 -9.09 -2.69
C LEU A 197 2.68 -9.79 -3.53
N LYS A 198 2.83 -11.13 -3.41
CA LYS A 198 3.67 -11.92 -4.32
C LYS A 198 3.28 -11.65 -5.78
N SER A 199 1.99 -11.80 -6.08
CA SER A 199 1.49 -11.66 -7.47
C SER A 199 1.65 -10.23 -8.00
N ILE A 200 1.43 -9.21 -7.15
CA ILE A 200 1.69 -7.80 -7.49
C ILE A 200 3.18 -7.58 -7.77
N THR A 201 4.06 -8.15 -6.94
CA THR A 201 5.52 -8.06 -7.09
C THR A 201 5.98 -8.67 -8.42
N GLU A 202 5.44 -9.84 -8.80
CA GLU A 202 5.72 -10.47 -10.10
C GLU A 202 5.28 -9.61 -11.29
N ALA A 203 4.08 -9.01 -11.20
CA ALA A 203 3.59 -8.10 -12.23
C ALA A 203 4.48 -6.85 -12.37
N LEU A 204 4.96 -6.28 -11.26
CA LEU A 204 5.87 -5.13 -11.26
C LEU A 204 7.23 -5.45 -11.89
N PHE A 205 7.80 -6.64 -11.62
CA PHE A 205 9.02 -7.09 -12.29
C PHE A 205 8.82 -7.22 -13.81
N ALA A 206 7.71 -7.82 -14.24
CA ALA A 206 7.37 -7.94 -15.65
C ALA A 206 7.14 -6.58 -16.32
N LEU A 207 6.47 -5.63 -15.64
CA LEU A 207 6.26 -4.26 -16.11
C LEU A 207 7.59 -3.54 -16.40
N ASN A 208 8.59 -3.75 -15.53
CA ASN A 208 9.93 -3.21 -15.68
C ASN A 208 10.86 -4.08 -16.56
N SER A 209 10.37 -5.21 -17.08
CA SER A 209 11.17 -6.15 -17.88
C SER A 209 12.43 -6.64 -17.17
N ILE A 210 12.32 -6.89 -15.86
CA ILE A 210 13.39 -7.39 -15.00
C ILE A 210 13.05 -8.81 -14.58
N TYR A 211 14.01 -9.73 -14.67
CA TYR A 211 13.86 -11.06 -14.08
C TYR A 211 14.19 -11.01 -12.59
N PRO A 212 13.28 -11.42 -11.69
CA PRO A 212 13.59 -11.56 -10.27
C PRO A 212 14.58 -12.72 -10.07
N ILE A 213 15.75 -12.42 -9.50
CA ILE A 213 16.76 -13.45 -9.15
C ILE A 213 16.33 -14.23 -7.91
N SER A 214 15.75 -13.54 -6.93
CA SER A 214 15.23 -14.12 -5.69
C SER A 214 14.25 -13.16 -5.02
N ASP A 215 13.55 -13.64 -4.00
CA ASP A 215 12.64 -12.81 -3.19
C ASP A 215 13.38 -11.83 -2.25
N LYS A 216 14.68 -12.02 -2.03
CA LYS A 216 15.48 -11.17 -1.14
C LYS A 216 15.50 -9.74 -1.68
N TYR A 217 15.05 -8.80 -0.84
CA TYR A 217 15.01 -7.37 -1.15
C TYR A 217 14.20 -7.04 -2.42
N ALA A 218 13.27 -7.91 -2.84
CA ALA A 218 12.51 -7.75 -4.08
C ALA A 218 11.75 -6.41 -4.13
N VAL A 219 11.05 -6.07 -3.04
CA VAL A 219 10.31 -4.80 -2.91
C VAL A 219 11.25 -3.60 -2.97
N GLN A 220 12.37 -3.65 -2.24
CA GLN A 220 13.39 -2.58 -2.24
C GLN A 220 14.02 -2.38 -3.62
N LEU A 221 14.27 -3.47 -4.35
CA LEU A 221 14.77 -3.41 -5.72
C LEU A 221 13.75 -2.73 -6.64
N LEU A 222 12.47 -3.11 -6.53
CA LEU A 222 11.38 -2.51 -7.30
C LEU A 222 11.17 -1.02 -7.00
N SER A 223 11.33 -0.60 -5.74
CA SER A 223 11.25 0.82 -5.35
C SER A 223 12.22 1.74 -6.12
N ASN A 224 13.28 1.17 -6.72
CA ASN A 224 14.27 1.90 -7.51
C ASN A 224 14.03 1.77 -9.04
N THR A 225 12.88 1.27 -9.47
CA THR A 225 12.54 1.06 -10.89
C THR A 225 11.57 2.13 -11.41
N ALA A 226 11.40 2.20 -12.73
CA ALA A 226 10.61 3.26 -13.36
C ALA A 226 9.09 3.03 -13.25
N MET A 227 8.63 1.78 -13.35
CA MET A 227 7.21 1.43 -13.37
C MET A 227 6.81 0.86 -12.01
N VAL A 228 6.67 1.74 -11.01
CA VAL A 228 6.33 1.35 -9.64
C VAL A 228 5.41 2.37 -8.97
N PRO A 229 4.46 1.95 -8.11
CA PRO A 229 3.70 2.87 -7.27
C PRO A 229 4.61 3.69 -6.35
N ALA A 230 4.25 4.94 -6.09
CA ALA A 230 4.97 5.77 -5.13
C ALA A 230 4.95 5.13 -3.74
N ASN A 231 6.08 5.20 -3.03
CA ASN A 231 6.27 4.69 -1.68
C ASN A 231 5.89 3.20 -1.53
N LEU A 232 6.24 2.36 -2.52
CA LEU A 232 5.88 0.94 -2.53
C LEU A 232 6.23 0.21 -1.22
N GLU A 233 7.46 0.38 -0.73
CA GLU A 233 7.94 -0.31 0.47
C GLU A 233 7.12 0.05 1.72
N GLU A 234 6.83 1.35 1.91
CA GLU A 234 5.98 1.83 3.02
C GLU A 234 4.57 1.25 2.92
N LYS A 235 3.99 1.21 1.71
CA LYS A 235 2.66 0.61 1.47
C LYS A 235 2.64 -0.87 1.79
N VAL A 236 3.65 -1.62 1.35
CA VAL A 236 3.76 -3.06 1.62
C VAL A 236 3.88 -3.31 3.13
N ASN A 237 4.72 -2.55 3.83
CA ASN A 237 4.86 -2.67 5.29
C ASN A 237 3.53 -2.35 6.00
N ALA A 238 2.87 -1.26 5.61
CA ALA A 238 1.57 -0.88 6.18
C ALA A 238 0.46 -1.92 5.91
N ILE A 239 0.54 -2.68 4.81
CA ILE A 239 -0.37 -3.80 4.52
C ILE A 239 -0.09 -5.00 5.43
N LEU A 240 1.19 -5.30 5.70
CA LEU A 240 1.61 -6.48 6.47
C LEU A 240 1.56 -6.26 7.99
N GLU A 241 1.59 -5.02 8.47
CA GLU A 241 1.33 -4.66 9.87
C GLU A 241 -0.17 -4.77 10.19
N VAL A 242 -0.66 -6.00 10.34
CA VAL A 242 -2.09 -6.28 10.59
C VAL A 242 -2.34 -6.70 12.03
N ASP A 243 -3.32 -6.06 12.66
CA ASP A 243 -4.00 -6.55 13.86
C ASP A 243 -5.51 -6.69 13.62
N LEU A 244 -6.23 -7.18 14.62
CA LEU A 244 -7.69 -7.36 14.52
C LEU A 244 -8.46 -6.05 14.29
N ALA A 245 -7.95 -4.92 14.76
CA ALA A 245 -8.59 -3.61 14.59
C ALA A 245 -8.30 -3.02 13.20
N ALA A 246 -7.18 -3.37 12.59
CA ALA A 246 -6.73 -2.87 11.31
C ALA A 246 -7.12 -3.77 10.13
N ALA A 247 -7.52 -5.03 10.34
CA ALA A 247 -7.79 -6.02 9.31
C ALA A 247 -8.55 -5.50 8.06
N GLU A 248 -9.70 -4.85 8.24
CA GLU A 248 -10.50 -4.30 7.13
C GLU A 248 -9.80 -3.12 6.43
N LYS A 249 -9.12 -2.26 7.18
CA LYS A 249 -8.32 -1.15 6.65
C LYS A 249 -7.16 -1.66 5.78
N ASN A 250 -6.48 -2.73 6.20
CA ASN A 250 -5.38 -3.32 5.43
C ASN A 250 -5.89 -3.96 4.13
N VAL A 251 -7.13 -4.48 4.09
CA VAL A 251 -7.77 -4.94 2.84
C VAL A 251 -7.93 -3.78 1.86
N VAL A 252 -8.34 -2.60 2.33
CA VAL A 252 -8.44 -1.39 1.49
C VAL A 252 -7.06 -0.98 0.96
N PHE A 253 -6.03 -1.01 1.81
CA PHE A 253 -4.66 -0.66 1.40
C PHE A 253 -4.13 -1.54 0.26
N ILE A 254 -4.29 -2.85 0.36
CA ILE A 254 -3.82 -3.76 -0.70
C ILE A 254 -4.65 -3.65 -1.98
N LYS A 255 -5.97 -3.37 -1.88
CA LYS A 255 -6.82 -3.10 -3.06
C LYS A 255 -6.42 -1.81 -3.77
N ASN A 256 -6.06 -0.76 -3.02
CA ASN A 256 -5.56 0.48 -3.58
C ASN A 256 -4.21 0.26 -4.27
N LEU A 257 -3.27 -0.44 -3.63
CA LEU A 257 -1.99 -0.79 -4.24
C LEU A 257 -2.20 -1.59 -5.53
N PHE A 258 -3.09 -2.58 -5.52
CA PHE A 258 -3.47 -3.33 -6.72
C PHE A 258 -3.98 -2.40 -7.84
N ALA A 259 -4.89 -1.48 -7.53
CA ALA A 259 -5.42 -0.54 -8.52
C ALA A 259 -4.34 0.38 -9.11
N GLU A 260 -3.40 0.86 -8.30
CA GLU A 260 -2.24 1.63 -8.79
C GLU A 260 -1.39 0.80 -9.76
N VAL A 261 -1.13 -0.46 -9.47
CA VAL A 261 -0.37 -1.35 -10.36
C VAL A 261 -1.15 -1.66 -11.64
N VAL A 262 -2.46 -1.86 -11.57
CA VAL A 262 -3.32 -1.99 -12.76
C VAL A 262 -3.20 -0.76 -13.66
N ALA A 263 -3.21 0.45 -13.09
CA ALA A 263 -3.05 1.68 -13.87
C ALA A 263 -1.70 1.72 -14.62
N LEU A 264 -0.62 1.22 -14.00
CA LEU A 264 0.71 1.11 -14.63
C LEU A 264 0.75 0.14 -15.82
N THR A 265 -0.22 -0.79 -15.94
CA THR A 265 -0.27 -1.73 -17.06
C THR A 265 -0.66 -1.08 -18.39
N ASN A 266 -1.18 0.15 -18.36
CA ASN A 266 -1.65 0.88 -19.53
C ASN A 266 -2.61 0.04 -20.42
N GLY A 267 -3.52 -0.69 -19.78
CA GLY A 267 -4.53 -1.51 -20.46
C GLY A 267 -4.10 -2.94 -20.80
N LEU A 268 -2.89 -3.40 -20.43
CA LEU A 268 -2.52 -4.82 -20.59
C LEU A 268 -3.32 -5.73 -19.67
N TYR A 269 -3.85 -5.22 -18.55
CA TYR A 269 -4.75 -5.93 -17.66
C TYR A 269 -6.05 -5.15 -17.46
N HIS A 270 -7.17 -5.87 -17.49
CA HIS A 270 -8.49 -5.31 -17.22
C HIS A 270 -9.12 -6.07 -16.04
N PRO A 271 -9.28 -5.41 -14.87
CA PRO A 271 -9.94 -6.01 -13.72
C PRO A 271 -11.34 -6.52 -14.08
N LYS A 272 -11.67 -7.72 -13.62
CA LYS A 272 -12.99 -8.34 -13.80
C LYS A 272 -13.93 -8.02 -12.63
N PHE A 273 -13.37 -7.85 -11.45
CA PHE A 273 -14.05 -7.41 -10.25
C PHE A 273 -13.97 -5.90 -10.16
N ASN A 274 -15.11 -5.28 -9.90
CA ASN A 274 -15.13 -3.88 -9.56
C ASN A 274 -14.74 -3.71 -8.09
N PHE A 275 -13.45 -3.56 -7.82
CA PHE A 275 -12.96 -3.13 -6.50
C PHE A 275 -13.17 -1.66 -6.22
N LYS A 276 -13.87 -0.91 -7.10
CA LYS A 276 -14.74 0.13 -6.58
C LYS A 276 -15.79 -0.61 -5.78
N GLU A 277 -15.44 -0.91 -4.53
CA GLU A 277 -16.44 -1.03 -3.52
C GLU A 277 -17.34 0.20 -3.73
N LYS A 278 -18.58 -0.07 -4.16
CA LYS A 278 -19.68 0.58 -3.46
C LYS A 278 -19.29 0.42 -2.02
N ILE A 279 -18.98 1.53 -1.36
CA ILE A 279 -18.99 1.60 0.08
C ILE A 279 -20.41 1.13 0.44
N GLY A 280 -20.60 -0.18 0.57
CA GLY A 280 -21.65 -0.73 1.40
C GLY A 280 -21.36 -0.16 2.76
N PRO A 281 -22.39 0.35 3.46
CA PRO A 281 -22.29 1.41 4.45
C PRO A 281 -21.00 1.27 5.24
N SER A 282 -20.01 2.11 4.95
CA SER A 282 -18.79 2.12 5.76
C SER A 282 -19.23 2.61 7.12
N HIS A 283 -19.35 1.69 8.06
CA HIS A 283 -19.54 2.08 9.46
C HIS A 283 -18.26 2.69 10.05
N LEU A 284 -17.25 3.04 9.26
CA LEU A 284 -16.02 3.60 9.78
C LEU A 284 -15.53 4.77 8.91
N MET A 285 -15.91 5.99 9.32
CA MET A 285 -15.20 7.20 8.92
C MET A 285 -13.73 7.03 9.30
N HIS A 286 -12.81 7.28 8.36
CA HIS A 286 -11.39 7.28 8.65
C HIS A 286 -11.10 8.22 9.82
N GLN A 287 -10.22 7.83 10.75
CA GLN A 287 -9.79 8.76 11.79
C GLN A 287 -9.26 10.03 11.10
N PRO A 288 -9.78 11.22 11.44
CA PRO A 288 -9.34 12.45 10.81
C PRO A 288 -7.84 12.64 11.03
N ASN A 289 -7.15 13.17 10.03
CA ASN A 289 -5.77 13.62 10.16
C ASN A 289 -5.67 15.04 9.59
N PHE A 290 -5.50 16.01 10.48
CA PHE A 290 -5.40 17.43 10.16
C PHE A 290 -3.97 17.97 10.36
N SER A 291 -2.96 17.08 10.39
CA SER A 291 -1.55 17.48 10.40
C SER A 291 -1.21 18.40 9.22
N ASN A 292 -1.84 18.19 8.06
CA ASN A 292 -1.94 19.18 7.00
C ASN A 292 -3.34 19.80 7.02
N PHE A 293 -3.42 21.09 7.37
CA PHE A 293 -4.72 21.77 7.48
C PHE A 293 -5.33 21.99 6.08
N PRO A 294 -6.57 21.53 5.83
CA PRO A 294 -7.19 21.67 4.52
C PRO A 294 -7.78 23.08 4.37
N VAL A 295 -7.09 23.92 3.60
CA VAL A 295 -7.63 25.19 3.13
C VAL A 295 -8.65 24.91 2.04
N LEU A 296 -9.88 25.43 2.20
CA LEU A 296 -10.95 25.23 1.22
C LEU A 296 -11.29 26.57 0.56
N GLU A 297 -11.45 26.54 -0.76
CA GLU A 297 -11.83 27.71 -1.54
C GLU A 297 -13.23 27.53 -2.11
N THR A 298 -13.94 28.65 -2.23
CA THR A 298 -15.20 28.81 -2.95
C THR A 298 -15.05 29.93 -3.98
N ASP A 299 -16.11 30.26 -4.71
CA ASP A 299 -16.08 31.34 -5.71
C ASP A 299 -15.68 32.71 -5.11
N ARG A 300 -16.06 32.99 -3.85
CA ARG A 300 -15.83 34.30 -3.21
C ARG A 300 -15.03 34.25 -1.91
N LEU A 301 -14.84 33.06 -1.35
CA LEU A 301 -14.37 32.87 0.02
C LEU A 301 -13.20 31.90 0.09
N ILE A 302 -12.44 32.06 1.17
CA ILE A 302 -11.43 31.11 1.60
C ILE A 302 -11.71 30.70 3.05
N LEU A 303 -11.70 29.39 3.29
CA LEU A 303 -11.83 28.74 4.58
C LEU A 303 -10.43 28.31 5.00
N ARG A 304 -9.84 29.05 5.94
CA ARG A 304 -8.45 28.91 6.36
C ARG A 304 -8.36 28.57 7.85
N ARG A 305 -7.16 28.23 8.30
CA ARG A 305 -6.88 28.06 9.73
C ARG A 305 -7.05 29.39 10.46
N LEU A 306 -7.52 29.35 11.70
CA LEU A 306 -7.54 30.52 12.58
C LEU A 306 -6.12 31.00 12.87
N SER A 307 -5.98 32.32 12.97
CA SER A 307 -4.76 33.03 13.34
C SER A 307 -5.01 33.87 14.60
N LEU A 308 -3.94 34.19 15.35
CA LEU A 308 -4.04 35.15 16.46
C LEU A 308 -4.51 36.53 16.01
N ASN A 309 -4.33 36.88 14.73
CA ASN A 309 -4.84 38.13 14.17
C ASN A 309 -6.36 38.17 14.06
N ASP A 310 -7.04 37.03 14.21
CA ASP A 310 -8.51 36.94 14.19
C ASP A 310 -9.13 37.21 15.58
N ALA A 311 -8.33 37.53 16.61
CA ALA A 311 -8.80 37.63 17.99
C ALA A 311 -9.89 38.69 18.19
N GLU A 312 -9.79 39.82 17.50
CA GLU A 312 -10.76 40.92 17.60
C GLU A 312 -12.12 40.50 17.03
N GLU A 313 -12.14 39.91 15.83
CA GLU A 313 -13.35 39.41 15.20
C GLU A 313 -13.92 38.19 15.93
N ILE A 314 -13.08 37.30 16.48
CA ILE A 314 -13.55 36.20 17.33
C ILE A 314 -14.18 36.73 18.61
N TYR A 315 -13.62 37.78 19.22
CA TYR A 315 -14.24 38.45 20.36
C TYR A 315 -15.62 39.00 19.96
N GLN A 316 -15.72 39.75 18.86
CA GLN A 316 -17.00 40.28 18.36
C GLN A 316 -18.03 39.18 18.09
N LEU A 317 -17.61 38.08 17.45
CA LEU A 317 -18.46 36.94 17.17
C LEU A 317 -18.96 36.26 18.46
N ARG A 318 -18.11 36.22 19.49
CA ARG A 318 -18.36 35.42 20.70
C ARG A 318 -18.84 36.21 21.91
N SER A 319 -18.83 37.54 21.89
CA SER A 319 -19.26 38.37 23.02
C SER A 319 -20.78 38.61 23.07
N ASP A 320 -21.50 38.37 21.98
CA ASP A 320 -22.95 38.57 21.93
C ASP A 320 -23.69 37.55 22.82
N ILE A 321 -24.45 38.08 23.78
CA ILE A 321 -25.17 37.30 24.80
C ILE A 321 -26.34 36.53 24.18
N GLU A 322 -27.05 37.12 23.23
CA GLU A 322 -28.20 36.51 22.58
C GLU A 322 -27.73 35.33 21.70
N VAL A 323 -26.66 35.52 20.93
CA VAL A 323 -26.09 34.45 20.10
C VAL A 323 -25.45 33.35 20.96
N ALA A 324 -24.81 33.71 22.07
CA ALA A 324 -24.25 32.74 23.00
C ALA A 324 -25.35 31.85 23.63
N ALA A 325 -26.51 32.42 23.96
CA ALA A 325 -27.65 31.69 24.49
C ALA A 325 -28.19 30.63 23.51
N LEU A 326 -28.16 30.90 22.20
CA LEU A 326 -28.59 29.96 21.16
C LEU A 326 -27.74 28.68 21.07
N THR A 327 -26.54 28.69 21.65
CA THR A 327 -25.61 27.54 21.64
C THR A 327 -25.25 27.02 23.02
N GLY A 328 -25.75 27.66 24.09
CA GLY A 328 -25.50 27.28 25.48
C GLY A 328 -24.08 27.60 25.96
N ARG A 329 -23.37 28.48 25.25
CA ARG A 329 -21.99 28.88 25.56
C ARG A 329 -21.98 30.10 26.47
N THR A 330 -20.92 30.23 27.28
CA THR A 330 -20.63 31.50 27.97
C THR A 330 -20.11 32.53 26.94
N PRO A 331 -20.64 33.77 26.93
CA PRO A 331 -20.10 34.84 26.10
C PRO A 331 -18.65 35.15 26.44
N CYS A 332 -17.84 35.52 25.44
CA CYS A 332 -16.48 35.99 25.66
C CYS A 332 -16.49 37.36 26.36
N ALA A 333 -15.75 37.50 27.47
CA ALA A 333 -15.69 38.74 28.24
C ALA A 333 -14.55 39.68 27.79
N SER A 334 -13.52 39.16 27.12
CA SER A 334 -12.37 39.95 26.65
C SER A 334 -11.69 39.37 25.41
N ILE A 335 -10.82 40.16 24.79
CA ILE A 335 -9.95 39.73 23.68
C ILE A 335 -8.97 38.64 24.14
N ASP A 336 -8.49 38.69 25.39
CA ASP A 336 -7.61 37.65 25.94
C ASP A 336 -8.31 36.28 25.99
N GLU A 337 -9.61 36.25 26.29
CA GLU A 337 -10.41 35.02 26.22
C GLU A 337 -10.58 34.53 24.77
N ALA A 338 -10.68 35.44 23.79
CA ALA A 338 -10.71 35.09 22.37
C ALA A 338 -9.37 34.48 21.91
N ILE A 339 -8.24 35.04 22.35
CA ILE A 339 -6.90 34.48 22.12
C ILE A 339 -6.79 33.07 22.74
N ALA A 340 -7.24 32.91 23.97
CA ALA A 340 -7.24 31.61 24.65
C ALA A 340 -8.11 30.58 23.92
N TYR A 341 -9.25 31.01 23.37
CA TYR A 341 -10.14 30.19 22.55
C TYR A 341 -9.46 29.76 21.23
N ILE A 342 -8.82 30.68 20.50
CA ILE A 342 -8.05 30.35 19.29
C ILE A 342 -6.99 29.30 19.61
N GLY A 343 -6.23 29.47 20.70
CA GLY A 343 -5.24 28.49 21.14
C GLY A 343 -5.85 27.13 21.52
N LYS A 344 -7.07 27.10 22.09
CA LYS A 344 -7.81 25.86 22.38
C LYS A 344 -8.17 25.13 21.08
N ILE A 345 -8.73 25.84 20.11
CA ILE A 345 -9.11 25.28 18.81
C ILE A 345 -7.89 24.73 18.08
N ASP A 346 -6.77 25.46 18.09
CA ASP A 346 -5.53 24.99 17.46
C ASP A 346 -5.03 23.66 18.06
N ARG A 347 -5.07 23.54 19.40
CA ARG A 347 -4.74 22.28 20.09
C ARG A 347 -5.70 21.14 19.71
N MET A 348 -6.99 21.39 19.58
CA MET A 348 -7.96 20.38 19.18
C MET A 348 -7.73 19.92 17.73
N ILE A 349 -7.41 20.83 16.81
CA ILE A 349 -7.04 20.51 15.42
C ILE A 349 -5.80 19.63 15.39
N ASN A 350 -4.74 20.00 16.12
CA ASN A 350 -3.49 19.23 16.17
C ASN A 350 -3.66 17.82 16.77
N LYS A 351 -4.73 17.61 17.56
CA LYS A 351 -5.12 16.30 18.11
C LYS A 351 -6.16 15.55 17.28
N ASN A 352 -6.56 16.10 16.13
CA ASN A 352 -7.62 15.56 15.27
C ASN A 352 -9.02 15.47 15.94
N GLU A 353 -9.27 16.29 16.96
CA GLU A 353 -10.54 16.30 17.71
C GLU A 353 -11.62 17.16 17.03
N CYS A 354 -11.21 18.14 16.22
CA CYS A 354 -12.09 18.94 15.38
C CYS A 354 -11.35 19.48 14.15
N ILE A 355 -12.09 19.98 13.19
CA ILE A 355 -11.59 20.94 12.21
C ILE A 355 -12.40 22.22 12.25
N PHE A 356 -11.72 23.35 12.25
CA PHE A 356 -12.32 24.66 12.46
C PHE A 356 -11.73 25.66 11.46
N TRP A 357 -12.60 26.24 10.63
CA TRP A 357 -12.24 27.18 9.60
C TRP A 357 -12.65 28.60 9.98
N ALA A 358 -11.71 29.53 9.86
CA ALA A 358 -11.99 30.94 9.69
C ALA A 358 -12.44 31.18 8.24
N VAL A 359 -13.57 31.86 8.08
CA VAL A 359 -14.08 32.28 6.77
C VAL A 359 -13.63 33.71 6.52
N SER A 360 -13.07 33.97 5.35
CA SER A 360 -12.68 35.30 4.87
C SER A 360 -12.92 35.42 3.37
N HIS A 361 -12.93 36.65 2.84
CA HIS A 361 -12.96 36.86 1.39
C HIS A 361 -11.58 36.53 0.79
N GLN A 362 -11.55 36.08 -0.47
CA GLN A 362 -10.27 35.77 -1.13
C GLN A 362 -9.32 36.98 -1.17
N GLU A 363 -9.85 38.18 -1.40
CA GLU A 363 -9.07 39.42 -1.51
C GLU A 363 -8.86 40.14 -0.17
N ASN A 364 -9.56 39.74 0.89
CA ASN A 364 -9.48 40.39 2.19
C ASN A 364 -9.42 39.34 3.31
N PRO A 365 -8.28 39.21 4.01
CA PRO A 365 -8.08 38.18 5.01
C PRO A 365 -8.89 38.40 6.29
N ALA A 366 -9.57 39.53 6.47
CA ALA A 366 -10.38 39.80 7.65
C ALA A 366 -11.45 38.71 7.86
N LEU A 367 -11.58 38.23 9.10
CA LEU A 367 -12.53 37.20 9.46
C LEU A 367 -13.96 37.71 9.33
N ILE A 368 -14.81 36.96 8.62
CA ILE A 368 -16.24 37.28 8.46
C ILE A 368 -17.13 36.31 9.23
N GLY A 369 -16.60 35.14 9.58
CA GLY A 369 -17.25 34.14 10.42
C GLY A 369 -16.45 32.85 10.50
N VAL A 370 -17.08 31.80 11.01
CA VAL A 370 -16.44 30.52 11.28
C VAL A 370 -17.37 29.36 10.93
N ALA A 371 -16.77 28.22 10.60
CA ALA A 371 -17.47 26.95 10.46
C ALA A 371 -16.58 25.80 10.92
N CYS A 372 -17.16 24.73 11.43
CA CYS A 372 -16.41 23.60 11.96
C CYS A 372 -17.11 22.27 11.73
N LEU A 373 -16.31 21.21 11.77
CA LEU A 373 -16.75 19.84 11.94
C LEU A 373 -16.10 19.29 13.22
N TRP A 374 -16.92 18.75 14.12
CA TRP A 374 -16.48 18.32 15.44
C TRP A 374 -17.35 17.16 15.96
N ASN A 375 -17.06 16.69 17.18
CA ASN A 375 -17.80 15.59 17.81
C ASN A 375 -17.85 14.34 16.91
N PHE A 376 -16.70 13.96 16.36
CA PHE A 376 -16.57 12.85 15.42
C PHE A 376 -16.95 11.52 16.11
N ASP A 377 -17.98 10.85 15.57
CA ASP A 377 -18.26 9.44 15.84
C ASP A 377 -17.78 8.65 14.62
N THR A 378 -16.49 8.34 14.64
CA THR A 378 -15.84 7.58 13.56
C THR A 378 -16.45 6.19 13.41
N THR A 379 -17.06 5.63 14.47
CA THR A 379 -17.70 4.30 14.47
C THR A 379 -19.06 4.25 13.78
N LYS A 380 -19.64 5.41 13.48
CA LYS A 380 -20.92 5.51 12.77
C LYS A 380 -20.83 6.37 11.51
N GLY A 381 -19.64 6.88 11.20
CA GLY A 381 -19.46 7.85 10.13
C GLY A 381 -20.21 9.15 10.37
N VAL A 382 -20.36 9.56 11.64
CA VAL A 382 -21.18 10.71 12.04
C VAL A 382 -20.28 11.87 12.48
N VAL A 383 -20.63 13.08 12.07
CA VAL A 383 -19.96 14.30 12.50
C VAL A 383 -20.97 15.42 12.75
N GLU A 384 -20.63 16.32 13.65
CA GLU A 384 -21.43 17.51 13.93
C GLU A 384 -20.88 18.73 13.18
N ILE A 385 -21.75 19.50 12.52
CA ILE A 385 -21.40 20.77 11.88
C ILE A 385 -21.84 21.95 12.77
N GLY A 386 -20.94 22.92 12.94
CA GLY A 386 -21.22 24.20 13.59
C GLY A 386 -20.81 25.36 12.70
N TYR A 387 -21.51 26.48 12.78
CA TYR A 387 -21.21 27.66 11.99
C TYR A 387 -21.79 28.95 12.57
N GLU A 388 -21.12 30.07 12.30
CA GLU A 388 -21.49 31.39 12.81
C GLU A 388 -20.93 32.49 11.88
N LEU A 389 -21.66 33.58 11.70
CA LEU A 389 -21.21 34.76 10.94
C LEU A 389 -21.35 36.01 11.80
N LEU A 390 -20.43 36.96 11.66
CA LEU A 390 -20.65 38.30 12.21
C LEU A 390 -21.92 38.89 11.60
N GLU A 391 -22.68 39.63 12.41
CA GLU A 391 -23.99 40.18 12.07
C GLU A 391 -24.01 40.88 10.70
N LYS A 392 -23.01 41.73 10.43
CA LYS A 392 -22.88 42.48 9.17
C LYS A 392 -22.76 41.62 7.89
N PHE A 393 -22.49 40.32 8.02
CA PHE A 393 -22.37 39.38 6.90
C PHE A 393 -23.54 38.39 6.79
N GLN A 394 -24.49 38.43 7.73
CA GLN A 394 -25.68 37.59 7.69
C GLN A 394 -26.64 38.02 6.56
N GLY A 395 -27.54 37.12 6.14
CA GLY A 395 -28.52 37.39 5.08
C GLY A 395 -27.97 37.50 3.64
N LYS A 396 -26.65 37.42 3.43
CA LYS A 396 -25.98 37.60 2.13
C LYS A 396 -25.69 36.29 1.37
N GLY A 397 -26.21 35.16 1.85
CA GLY A 397 -25.97 33.83 1.26
C GLY A 397 -24.58 33.23 1.52
N ILE A 398 -23.72 33.91 2.29
CA ILE A 398 -22.33 33.50 2.57
C ILE A 398 -22.27 32.13 3.24
N MET A 399 -23.04 31.90 4.31
CA MET A 399 -22.96 30.63 5.04
C MET A 399 -23.48 29.44 4.22
N GLY A 400 -24.42 29.67 3.28
CA GLY A 400 -24.85 28.62 2.35
C GLY A 400 -23.72 28.15 1.44
N GLU A 401 -22.94 29.09 0.89
CA GLU A 401 -21.76 28.80 0.08
C GLU A 401 -20.69 28.04 0.89
N VAL A 402 -20.42 28.48 2.12
CA VAL A 402 -19.49 27.84 3.06
C VAL A 402 -19.91 26.39 3.35
N ILE A 403 -21.16 26.16 3.74
CA ILE A 403 -21.64 24.82 4.10
C ILE A 403 -21.58 23.91 2.89
N VAL A 404 -22.01 24.33 1.69
CA VAL A 404 -21.92 23.51 0.47
C VAL A 404 -20.48 23.03 0.23
N ARG A 405 -19.49 23.91 0.44
CA ARG A 405 -18.08 23.55 0.30
C ARG A 405 -17.59 22.58 1.37
N ILE A 406 -18.06 22.73 2.61
CA ILE A 406 -17.75 21.83 3.74
C ILE A 406 -18.41 20.47 3.53
N LEU A 407 -19.66 20.40 3.07
CA LEU A 407 -20.37 19.15 2.77
C LEU A 407 -19.59 18.34 1.73
N LYS A 408 -19.12 18.98 0.66
CA LYS A 408 -18.27 18.34 -0.35
C LYS A 408 -17.00 17.77 0.28
N TYR A 409 -16.33 18.53 1.14
CA TYR A 409 -15.13 18.05 1.84
C TYR A 409 -15.44 16.86 2.77
N ALA A 410 -16.52 16.96 3.56
CA ALA A 410 -16.92 15.92 4.51
C ALA A 410 -17.29 14.60 3.81
N PHE A 411 -18.07 14.66 2.73
CA PHE A 411 -18.51 13.45 2.01
C PHE A 411 -17.42 12.89 1.09
N ASP A 412 -16.75 13.73 0.30
CA ASP A 412 -15.83 13.26 -0.74
C ASP A 412 -14.43 12.96 -0.20
N VAL A 413 -13.99 13.71 0.81
CA VAL A 413 -12.62 13.61 1.34
C VAL A 413 -12.59 12.90 2.69
N MET A 414 -13.46 13.28 3.63
CA MET A 414 -13.47 12.65 4.96
C MET A 414 -14.22 11.30 5.00
N GLY A 415 -15.05 11.01 3.98
CA GLY A 415 -15.86 9.79 3.94
C GLY A 415 -16.92 9.73 5.04
N VAL A 416 -17.46 10.88 5.45
CA VAL A 416 -18.56 10.97 6.42
C VAL A 416 -19.82 10.35 5.81
N GLU A 417 -20.60 9.63 6.61
CA GLU A 417 -21.89 9.06 6.18
C GLU A 417 -23.06 9.98 6.54
N THR A 418 -23.00 10.65 7.69
CA THR A 418 -24.06 11.55 8.16
C THR A 418 -23.50 12.77 8.88
N ILE A 419 -23.97 13.95 8.49
CA ILE A 419 -23.65 15.22 9.13
C ILE A 419 -24.86 15.66 9.95
N ILE A 420 -24.63 16.00 11.21
CA ILE A 420 -25.65 16.42 12.17
C ILE A 420 -25.46 17.90 12.48
N ALA A 421 -26.56 18.63 12.60
CA ALA A 421 -26.58 19.99 13.12
C ALA A 421 -27.60 20.11 14.26
N PHE A 422 -27.25 20.87 15.28
CA PHE A 422 -28.11 21.18 16.42
C PHE A 422 -28.43 22.69 16.47
N PRO A 423 -29.31 23.22 15.60
CA PRO A 423 -29.76 24.61 15.71
C PRO A 423 -30.75 24.77 16.87
N SER A 424 -30.67 25.88 17.60
CA SER A 424 -31.78 26.32 18.46
C SER A 424 -33.02 26.59 17.60
N GLY A 425 -34.19 26.10 18.05
CA GLY A 425 -35.48 26.37 17.42
C GLY A 425 -35.85 27.86 17.42
N ASP A 426 -35.22 28.65 18.28
CA ASP A 426 -35.39 30.10 18.35
C ASP A 426 -34.47 30.83 17.34
N ASN A 427 -33.71 30.09 16.51
CA ASN A 427 -32.91 30.61 15.40
C ASN A 427 -33.51 30.22 14.03
N PRO A 428 -34.56 30.94 13.55
CA PRO A 428 -35.24 30.61 12.30
C PRO A 428 -34.33 30.69 11.06
N SER A 429 -33.31 31.55 11.09
CA SER A 429 -32.35 31.71 10.00
C SER A 429 -31.50 30.45 9.80
N SER A 430 -30.98 29.87 10.89
CA SER A 430 -30.20 28.63 10.86
C SER A 430 -31.06 27.44 10.42
N VAL A 431 -32.28 27.34 10.97
CA VAL A 431 -33.25 26.29 10.59
C VAL A 431 -33.62 26.38 9.10
N SER A 432 -33.89 27.58 8.59
CA SER A 432 -34.20 27.80 7.17
C SER A 432 -33.03 27.42 6.26
N LEU A 433 -31.80 27.77 6.66
CA LEU A 433 -30.59 27.43 5.92
C LEU A 433 -30.38 25.92 5.82
N LEU A 434 -30.50 25.18 6.93
CA LEU A 434 -30.36 23.72 6.95
C LEU A 434 -31.37 23.05 6.02
N LYS A 435 -32.66 23.45 6.12
CA LYS A 435 -33.71 22.94 5.22
C LYS A 435 -33.40 23.21 3.75
N LYS A 436 -32.94 24.42 3.43
CA LYS A 436 -32.56 24.81 2.06
C LYS A 436 -31.41 23.95 1.51
N LEU A 437 -30.50 23.52 2.38
CA LEU A 437 -29.35 22.67 2.03
C LEU A 437 -29.67 21.17 2.07
N GLY A 438 -30.94 20.80 2.24
CA GLY A 438 -31.40 19.41 2.18
C GLY A 438 -31.28 18.64 3.49
N PHE A 439 -30.94 19.31 4.61
CA PHE A 439 -30.99 18.65 5.91
C PHE A 439 -32.45 18.38 6.31
N GLU A 440 -32.69 17.19 6.84
CA GLU A 440 -33.99 16.75 7.32
C GLU A 440 -34.03 16.80 8.84
N GLN A 441 -35.17 17.19 9.40
CA GLN A 441 -35.36 17.19 10.85
C GLN A 441 -35.53 15.75 11.33
N ALA A 442 -34.63 15.29 12.20
CA ALA A 442 -34.67 13.92 12.74
C ALA A 442 -35.50 13.86 14.03
N PRO A 443 -36.37 12.85 14.21
CA PRO A 443 -37.13 12.65 15.46
C PRO A 443 -36.30 12.03 16.59
N VAL A 444 -35.03 11.66 16.33
CA VAL A 444 -34.20 10.83 17.20
C VAL A 444 -33.28 11.68 18.08
N HIS A 445 -33.06 11.23 19.33
CA HIS A 445 -32.02 11.77 20.20
C HIS A 445 -30.63 11.28 19.77
N PHE A 446 -29.94 12.10 18.98
CA PHE A 446 -28.48 12.01 18.88
C PHE A 446 -27.86 12.58 20.16
N LYS A 447 -26.70 12.05 20.55
CA LYS A 447 -25.94 12.58 21.70
C LYS A 447 -25.45 13.99 21.35
N ASN A 448 -26.13 15.01 21.87
CA ASN A 448 -25.69 16.40 21.78
C ASN A 448 -24.89 16.78 23.04
N THR A 449 -24.01 17.76 22.91
CA THR A 449 -23.20 18.29 24.02
C THR A 449 -23.65 19.69 24.46
N HIS A 450 -24.71 20.22 23.83
CA HIS A 450 -25.29 21.52 24.15
C HIS A 450 -26.18 21.42 25.39
N ILE A 451 -25.80 22.12 26.45
CA ILE A 451 -26.53 22.14 27.72
C ILE A 451 -27.26 23.48 27.84
N ASN A 452 -28.46 23.48 28.42
CA ASN A 452 -29.28 24.67 28.68
C ASN A 452 -29.72 25.48 27.45
N VAL A 453 -29.86 24.83 26.28
CA VAL A 453 -30.43 25.47 25.08
C VAL A 453 -31.91 25.05 24.96
N PRO A 454 -32.87 25.94 25.20
CA PRO A 454 -34.28 25.62 24.98
C PRO A 454 -34.55 25.37 23.49
N ASN A 455 -35.54 24.53 23.21
CA ASN A 455 -36.01 24.23 21.85
C ASN A 455 -34.93 23.73 20.88
N MET A 456 -33.90 23.03 21.36
CA MET A 456 -32.86 22.48 20.48
C MET A 456 -33.44 21.46 19.50
N LEU A 457 -33.19 21.66 18.20
CA LEU A 457 -33.64 20.77 17.14
C LEU A 457 -32.47 19.91 16.65
N THR A 458 -32.78 18.77 16.04
CA THR A 458 -31.79 17.91 15.39
C THR A 458 -32.06 17.85 13.90
N TYR A 459 -31.06 18.22 13.10
CA TYR A 459 -31.09 18.13 11.65
C TYR A 459 -29.98 17.19 11.17
N ILE A 460 -30.28 16.34 10.20
CA ILE A 460 -29.33 15.39 9.63
C ILE A 460 -29.29 15.52 8.10
N LEU A 461 -28.11 15.32 7.54
CA LEU A 461 -27.92 15.12 6.11
C LEU A 461 -27.04 13.89 5.91
N SER A 462 -27.59 12.87 5.27
CA SER A 462 -26.86 11.67 4.92
C SER A 462 -26.22 11.79 3.53
N ARG A 463 -25.13 11.05 3.34
CA ARG A 463 -24.44 10.99 2.06
C ARG A 463 -25.41 10.58 0.93
N PRO A 464 -25.44 11.29 -0.21
CA PRO A 464 -26.25 10.88 -1.35
C PRO A 464 -25.83 9.49 -1.85
N THR A 465 -26.79 8.61 -2.10
CA THR A 465 -26.58 7.24 -2.61
C THR A 465 -26.26 7.18 -4.09
#